data_AF-A0A176FJF2-F1
#
_entry.id   AF-A0A176FJF2-F1
#
_cell.length_a   1.000
_cell.length_b   1.000
_cell.length_c   1.000
_cell.angle_alpha   90.00
_cell.angle_beta   90.00
_cell.angle_gamma   90.00
#
_symmetry.space_group_name_H-M   'P 1'
#
loop_
_entity.id
_entity.type
_entity.pdbx_description
1 polymer ?
#
loop_
_entity_poly.entity_id
_entity_poly.type
_entity_poly.pdbx_seq_one_letter_code
_entity_poly.pdbx_strand_id
1 'polypeptide(L)'
;MPRKKHTAKEIEVVIQELEELGWDLIEGKGHAWRILRCPVNDKDCRCGEFCQMSVWSTPKNPQQFAKRIRQKALACVKLQKNGEGNANG
;
A
#
# COMPACT_ATOMS: atom_id res chain seq x y z
N MET A 1 15.36 11.61 -2.81
CA MET A 1 16.15 11.05 -1.68
C MET A 1 16.08 9.53 -1.78
N PRO A 2 17.20 8.79 -1.69
CA PRO A 2 17.16 7.34 -1.81
C PRO A 2 16.40 6.76 -0.62
N ARG A 3 15.32 6.03 -0.89
CA ARG A 3 14.51 5.43 0.17
C ARG A 3 15.39 4.42 0.91
N LYS A 4 15.27 4.36 2.24
CA LYS A 4 15.88 3.26 3.00
C LYS A 4 15.29 1.98 2.41
N LYS A 5 16.14 0.97 2.17
CA LYS A 5 15.70 -0.35 1.71
C LYS A 5 15.26 -1.17 2.92
N HIS A 6 14.13 -1.84 2.81
CA HIS A 6 13.70 -2.81 3.80
C HIS A 6 14.66 -4.00 3.78
N THR A 7 14.96 -4.56 4.95
CA THR A 7 15.81 -5.75 5.09
C THR A 7 15.25 -6.97 4.36
N ALA A 8 13.96 -6.96 4.02
CA ALA A 8 13.27 -8.08 3.41
C ALA A 8 13.01 -7.78 1.93
N LYS A 9 13.66 -8.57 1.07
CA LYS A 9 13.55 -8.44 -0.40
C LYS A 9 12.10 -8.53 -0.89
N GLU A 10 11.30 -9.42 -0.30
CA GLU A 10 9.87 -9.57 -0.66
C GLU A 10 9.07 -8.28 -0.44
N ILE A 11 9.37 -7.54 0.64
CA ILE A 11 8.69 -6.27 0.94
C ILE A 11 9.17 -5.19 -0.04
N GLU A 12 10.47 -5.15 -0.35
CA GLU A 12 11.04 -4.20 -1.31
C GLU A 12 10.43 -4.36 -2.72
N VAL A 13 10.29 -5.59 -3.21
CA VAL A 13 9.68 -5.86 -4.52
C VAL A 13 8.25 -5.34 -4.57
N VAL A 14 7.46 -5.67 -3.55
CA VAL A 14 6.07 -5.19 -3.45
C VAL A 14 6.03 -3.68 -3.42
N ILE A 15 6.92 -3.05 -2.66
CA ILE A 15 6.94 -1.59 -2.52
C ILE A 15 7.29 -0.91 -3.85
N GLN A 16 8.25 -1.43 -4.61
CA GLN A 16 8.56 -0.91 -5.95
C GLN A 16 7.36 -1.01 -6.87
N GLU A 17 6.69 -2.18 -6.91
CA GLU A 17 5.47 -2.35 -7.69
C GLU A 17 4.39 -1.35 -7.28
N LEU A 18 4.23 -1.09 -5.98
CA LEU A 18 3.22 -0.15 -5.48
C LEU A 18 3.58 1.30 -5.83
N GLU A 19 4.84 1.71 -5.76
CA GLU A 19 5.29 3.04 -6.22
C GLU A 19 4.96 3.25 -7.70
N GLU A 20 5.20 2.25 -8.55
CA GLU A 20 4.86 2.31 -9.97
C GLU A 20 3.35 2.42 -10.21
N LEU A 21 2.54 1.88 -9.30
CA LEU A 21 1.08 2.01 -9.32
C LEU A 21 0.57 3.33 -8.69
N GLY A 22 1.47 4.21 -8.27
CA GLY A 22 1.15 5.51 -7.69
C GLY A 22 0.91 5.51 -6.18
N TRP A 23 1.32 4.47 -5.45
CA TRP A 23 1.24 4.50 -3.99
C TRP A 23 2.30 5.40 -3.38
N ASP A 24 1.87 6.23 -2.44
CA ASP A 24 2.76 7.10 -1.67
C ASP A 24 3.36 6.34 -0.48
N LEU A 25 4.67 6.48 -0.27
CA LEU A 25 5.34 5.94 0.91
C LEU A 25 5.81 7.03 1.87
N ILE A 26 5.08 7.09 2.98
CA ILE A 26 5.28 8.04 4.07
C ILE A 26 6.19 7.41 5.13
N GLU A 27 6.94 8.23 5.86
CA GLU A 27 7.71 7.77 7.01
C GLU A 27 6.80 7.27 8.13
N GLY A 28 7.03 6.02 8.55
CA GLY A 28 6.38 5.47 9.73
C GLY A 28 6.98 6.08 11.00
N LYS A 29 6.17 6.17 12.05
CA LYS A 29 6.63 6.55 13.39
C LYS A 29 6.72 5.30 14.28
N GLY A 30 7.77 5.22 15.10
CA GLY A 30 7.96 4.14 16.07
C GLY A 30 8.31 2.79 15.42
N HIS A 31 7.43 1.80 15.59
CA HIS A 31 7.65 0.41 15.12
C HIS A 31 7.29 0.19 13.65
N ALA A 32 6.65 1.17 13.02
CA ALA A 32 6.34 1.15 11.60
C ALA A 32 7.55 1.67 10.81
N TRP A 33 8.00 0.88 9.84
CA TRP A 33 9.06 1.25 8.93
C TRP A 33 8.64 2.39 8.00
N ARG A 34 7.51 2.18 7.31
CA ARG A 34 6.89 3.12 6.36
C ARG A 34 5.39 2.93 6.39
N ILE A 35 4.67 3.94 5.91
CA ILE A 35 3.22 3.89 5.74
C ILE A 35 2.96 4.07 4.25
N LEU A 36 2.34 3.06 3.63
CA LEU A 36 1.80 3.15 2.28
C LEU A 36 0.47 3.88 2.34
N ARG A 37 0.32 4.96 1.58
CA ARG A 37 -0.92 5.72 1.44
C ARG A 37 -1.50 5.44 0.06
N CYS A 38 -2.80 5.18 0.03
CA CYS A 38 -3.52 4.93 -1.21
C CYS A 38 -3.62 6.24 -2.02
N PRO A 39 -3.36 6.22 -3.35
CA PRO A 39 -3.48 7.42 -4.18
C PRO A 39 -4.92 7.89 -4.38
N VAL A 40 -5.90 6.99 -4.31
CA VAL A 40 -7.33 7.34 -4.47
C VAL A 40 -7.84 8.11 -3.27
N ASN A 41 -7.50 7.58 -2.08
CA ASN A 41 -8.02 7.95 -0.78
C ASN A 41 -9.49 8.44 -0.79
N ASP A 42 -10.35 7.74 -1.54
CA ASP A 42 -11.76 8.10 -1.73
C ASP A 42 -12.68 7.18 -0.93
N LYS A 43 -13.95 7.57 -0.76
CA LYS A 43 -14.97 6.78 -0.04
C LYS A 43 -15.27 5.45 -0.72
N ASP A 44 -15.08 5.38 -2.04
CA ASP A 44 -15.20 4.14 -2.81
C ASP A 44 -14.00 3.20 -2.63
N CYS A 45 -12.92 3.68 -2.01
CA CYS A 45 -11.80 2.82 -1.67
C CYS A 45 -12.27 1.72 -0.71
N ARG A 46 -11.82 0.47 -0.94
CA ARG A 46 -12.20 -0.71 -0.13
C ARG A 46 -11.99 -0.55 1.38
N CYS A 47 -11.10 0.36 1.81
CA CYS A 47 -10.83 0.66 3.23
C CYS A 47 -11.48 1.97 3.73
N GLY A 48 -12.30 2.63 2.92
CA GLY A 48 -12.91 3.93 3.21
C GLY A 48 -11.94 5.11 3.06
N GLU A 49 -12.30 6.23 3.67
CA GLU A 49 -11.68 7.56 3.55
C GLU A 49 -10.21 7.66 4.04
N PHE A 50 -9.70 6.61 4.72
CA PHE A 50 -8.34 6.58 5.26
C PHE A 50 -7.59 5.29 4.88
N CYS A 51 -7.51 5.00 3.58
CA CYS A 51 -6.78 3.83 3.11
C CYS A 51 -5.27 4.04 3.21
N GLN A 52 -4.69 3.53 4.30
CA GLN A 52 -3.26 3.50 4.54
C GLN A 52 -2.83 2.15 5.14
N MET A 53 -1.60 1.73 4.87
CA MET A 53 -1.05 0.46 5.32
C MET A 53 0.30 0.68 5.98
N SER A 54 0.40 0.31 7.26
CA SER A 54 1.66 0.34 7.99
C SER A 54 2.52 -0.86 7.59
N VAL A 55 3.72 -0.59 7.10
CA VAL A 55 4.76 -1.61 6.83
C VAL A 55 5.62 -1.71 8.09
N TRP A 56 5.73 -2.92 8.65
CA TRP A 56 6.44 -3.17 9.90
C TRP A 56 7.89 -3.55 9.60
N SER A 57 8.86 -3.07 10.37
CA SER A 57 10.29 -3.40 10.14
C SER A 57 10.64 -4.85 10.49
N THR A 58 10.00 -5.43 11.50
CA THR A 58 10.31 -6.76 12.04
C THR A 58 9.11 -7.72 11.97
N PRO A 59 8.57 -8.02 10.78
CA PRO A 59 7.50 -9.00 10.64
C PRO A 59 8.05 -10.40 10.87
N LYS A 60 7.35 -11.20 11.70
CA LYS A 60 7.69 -12.63 11.94
C LYS A 60 7.78 -13.44 10.63
N ASN A 61 6.99 -13.07 9.62
CA ASN A 61 7.00 -13.65 8.28
C ASN A 61 6.94 -12.54 7.21
N PRO A 62 8.09 -12.03 6.73
CA PRO A 62 8.13 -10.91 5.77
C PRO A 62 7.45 -11.25 4.45
N GLN A 63 7.57 -12.49 3.98
CA GLN A 63 7.03 -12.94 2.70
C GLN A 63 5.50 -12.92 2.64
N GLN A 64 4.83 -13.53 3.64
CA GLN A 64 3.37 -13.47 3.75
C GLN A 64 2.87 -12.04 3.98
N PHE A 65 3.60 -11.26 4.79
CA PHE A 65 3.26 -9.87 5.06
C PHE A 65 3.30 -9.03 3.77
N ALA A 66 4.37 -9.15 2.98
CA ALA A 66 4.51 -8.51 1.68
C ALA A 66 3.36 -8.89 0.74
N LYS A 67 3.06 -10.19 0.60
CA LYS A 67 1.97 -10.67 -0.26
C LYS A 67 0.60 -10.09 0.15
N ARG A 68 0.32 -10.00 1.46
CA ARG A 68 -0.92 -9.39 1.96
C ARG A 68 -0.99 -7.90 1.65
N ILE A 69 0.11 -7.16 1.83
CA ILE A 69 0.19 -5.74 1.46
C ILE A 69 -0.08 -5.58 -0.03
N ARG A 70 0.66 -6.32 -0.86
CA ARG A 70 0.51 -6.31 -2.32
C ARG A 70 -0.93 -6.55 -2.74
N GLN A 71 -1.56 -7.61 -2.25
CA GLN A 71 -2.93 -7.94 -2.64
C GLN A 71 -3.94 -6.87 -2.22
N LYS A 72 -3.83 -6.32 -1.01
CA LYS A 72 -4.71 -5.23 -0.56
C LYS A 72 -4.51 -3.97 -1.38
N ALA A 73 -3.26 -3.60 -1.64
CA ALA A 73 -2.93 -2.41 -2.39
C ALA A 73 -3.35 -2.54 -3.87
N LEU A 74 -3.06 -3.68 -4.51
CA LEU A 74 -3.53 -3.98 -5.86
C LEU A 74 -5.06 -3.95 -5.97
N ALA A 75 -5.78 -4.42 -4.94
CA ALA A 75 -7.24 -4.37 -4.94
C ALA A 75 -7.77 -2.92 -4.98
N CYS A 76 -7.10 -1.97 -4.31
CA CYS A 76 -7.51 -0.56 -4.33
C CYS A 76 -7.14 0.13 -5.66
N VAL A 77 -6.01 -0.23 -6.26
CA VAL A 77 -5.63 0.29 -7.60
C VAL A 77 -6.54 -0.26 -8.69
N LYS A 78 -6.93 -1.53 -8.62
CA LYS A 78 -7.88 -2.12 -9.57
C LYS A 78 -9.25 -1.47 -9.51
N LEU A 79 -9.69 -1.03 -8.33
CA LEU A 79 -10.94 -0.27 -8.20
C LEU A 79 -10.88 1.07 -8.95
N GLN A 80 -9.75 1.80 -8.93
CA GLN A 80 -9.62 3.02 -9.77
C GLN A 80 -9.86 2.74 -11.25
N LYS A 81 -9.32 1.63 -11.77
CA LYS A 81 -9.44 1.29 -13.19
C LYS A 81 -10.85 0.88 -13.61
N ASN A 82 -11.76 0.62 -12.67
CA ASN A 82 -13.17 0.31 -12.92
C ASN A 82 -14.13 1.43 -12.48
N GLY A 83 -13.60 2.59 -12.05
CA GLY A 83 -14.36 3.69 -11.44
C GLY A 83 -14.95 4.73 -12.40
N GLU A 84 -14.92 4.51 -13.72
CA GLU A 84 -15.85 5.18 -14.65
C GLU A 84 -17.10 4.30 -14.77
N GLY A 85 -18.03 4.43 -13.82
CA GLY A 85 -19.29 3.70 -13.88
C GLY A 85 -20.18 3.76 -12.64
N ASN A 86 -21.00 4.81 -12.58
CA ASN A 86 -22.35 4.85 -11.98
C ASN A 86 -22.51 5.32 -10.50
N ALA A 87 -22.63 6.65 -10.39
CA ALA A 87 -23.76 7.40 -9.80
C ALA A 87 -24.76 6.71 -8.82
N ASN A 88 -24.95 7.40 -7.67
CA ASN A 88 -26.18 7.58 -6.88
C ASN A 88 -27.03 6.35 -6.50
N GLY A 89 -27.23 6.17 -5.19
CA GLY A 89 -28.29 5.36 -4.59
C GLY A 89 -28.38 5.60 -3.09
#